data_AF-A0A1M5ZCP2-F1
#
_entry.id   AF-A0A1M5ZCP2-F1
#
_cell.length_a   1.000
_cell.length_b   1.000
_cell.length_c   1.000
_cell.angle_alpha   90.00
_cell.angle_beta   90.00
_cell.angle_gamma   90.00
#
_symmetry.space_group_name_H-M   'P 1'
#
loop_
_entity.id
_entity.type
_entity.pdbx_description
1 polymer ?
#
loop_
_entity_poly.entity_id
_entity_poly.type
_entity_poly.pdbx_seq_one_letter_code
_entity_poly.pdbx_strand_id
1 'polypeptide(L)'
;MMNHRLRNHSGFTLIELIIVIALIALMSTVVVPRLWGSYSQLKQKKKLETFWSEVRREAYKYNQAGESFIFDSDNEQWQILAQKSQLEILPNHPDDQFVIRPDGFTQQGEVHLLVLPEKIRWKVTLSMPDGSVNFARY
;
A
#
# COMPACT_ATOMS: atom_id res chain seq x y z
N MET A 1 70.81 -10.62 5.94
CA MET A 1 70.26 -9.24 5.92
C MET A 1 68.77 -9.34 6.22
N MET A 2 68.32 -8.88 7.38
CA MET A 2 66.96 -9.12 7.89
C MET A 2 66.11 -7.87 7.69
N ASN A 3 65.15 -7.92 6.76
CA ASN A 3 64.24 -6.81 6.46
C ASN A 3 63.17 -6.70 7.56
N HIS A 4 63.30 -5.69 8.42
CA HIS A 4 62.24 -5.30 9.34
C HIS A 4 61.11 -4.62 8.56
N ARG A 5 60.02 -5.36 8.31
CA ARG A 5 58.76 -4.75 7.86
C ARG A 5 58.14 -4.03 9.06
N LEU A 6 58.10 -2.71 9.00
CA LEU A 6 57.34 -1.88 9.93
C LEU A 6 55.84 -2.14 9.69
N ARG A 7 55.21 -2.90 10.59
CA ARG A 7 53.78 -3.18 10.54
C ARG A 7 53.06 -2.00 11.20
N ASN A 8 52.42 -1.16 10.39
CA ASN A 8 51.63 -0.04 10.88
C ASN A 8 50.35 -0.57 11.55
N HIS A 9 50.30 -0.57 12.88
CA HIS A 9 49.08 -0.83 13.63
C HIS A 9 48.27 0.47 13.75
N SER A 10 47.51 0.82 12.71
CA SER A 10 46.49 1.86 12.81
C SER A 10 45.25 1.29 13.50
N GLY A 11 45.14 1.50 14.82
CA GLY A 11 43.92 1.25 15.58
C GLY A 11 42.95 2.42 15.47
N PHE A 12 41.64 2.15 15.56
CA PHE A 12 40.61 3.18 15.65
C PHE A 12 40.76 3.97 16.94
N THR A 13 40.73 5.30 16.84
CA THR A 13 40.73 6.18 18.01
C THR A 13 39.31 6.40 18.53
N LEU A 14 39.19 6.72 19.82
CA LEU A 14 37.90 7.05 20.44
C LEU A 14 37.25 8.27 19.75
N ILE A 15 38.06 9.26 19.39
CA ILE A 15 37.57 10.48 18.74
C ILE A 15 36.99 10.19 17.35
N GLU A 16 37.60 9.30 16.57
CA GLU A 16 37.06 8.88 15.28
C GLU A 16 35.68 8.22 15.44
N LEU A 17 35.50 7.38 16.46
CA LEU A 17 34.20 6.76 16.73
C LEU A 17 33.15 7.82 17.13
N ILE A 18 33.51 8.76 18.00
CA ILE A 18 32.61 9.83 18.45
C ILE A 18 32.17 10.72 17.28
N ILE A 19 33.10 11.06 16.37
CA ILE A 19 32.77 11.84 15.18
C ILE A 19 31.81 11.06 14.28
N VAL A 20 32.05 9.76 14.04
CA VAL A 20 31.17 8.93 13.21
C VAL A 20 29.76 8.84 13.79
N ILE A 21 29.62 8.55 15.10
CA ILE A 21 28.28 8.49 15.73
C ILE A 21 27.60 9.85 15.73
N ALA A 22 28.34 10.96 15.91
CA ALA A 22 27.78 12.31 15.86
C ALA A 22 27.26 12.65 14.46
N LEU A 23 28.00 12.28 13.40
CA LEU A 23 27.56 12.44 12.02
C LEU A 23 26.33 11.58 11.71
N ILE A 24 26.31 10.31 12.14
CA ILE A 24 25.14 9.42 11.97
C ILE A 24 23.93 10.00 12.68
N ALA A 25 24.08 10.48 13.91
CA ALA A 25 23.00 11.10 14.67
C ALA A 25 22.44 12.33 13.96
N LEU A 26 23.31 13.21 13.45
CA LEU A 26 22.92 14.40 12.71
C LEU A 26 22.13 14.04 11.45
N MET A 27 22.62 13.08 10.64
CA MET A 27 21.91 12.64 9.43
C MET A 27 20.58 11.93 9.75
N SER A 28 20.53 11.15 10.83
CA SER A 28 19.34 10.37 11.22
C SER A 28 18.13 11.25 11.51
N THR A 29 18.34 12.49 11.98
CA THR A 29 17.25 13.45 12.26
C THR A 29 16.37 13.72 11.04
N VAL A 30 16.93 13.70 9.83
CA VAL A 30 16.20 13.98 8.58
C VAL A 30 15.78 12.69 7.88
N VAL A 31 16.64 11.66 7.89
CA VAL A 31 16.42 10.43 7.13
C VAL A 31 15.33 9.57 7.75
N VAL A 32 15.35 9.37 9.07
CA VAL A 32 14.43 8.43 9.75
C VAL A 32 12.95 8.83 9.58
N PRO A 33 12.52 10.09 9.79
CA PRO A 33 11.12 10.48 9.59
C PRO A 33 10.64 10.31 8.16
N ARG A 34 11.50 10.59 7.17
CA ARG A 34 11.17 10.44 5.74
C ARG A 34 10.95 8.98 5.34
N LEU A 35 11.82 8.09 5.83
CA LEU A 35 11.66 6.65 5.59
C LEU A 35 10.39 6.11 6.24
N TRP A 36 10.07 6.53 7.47
CA TRP A 36 8.86 6.10 8.17
C TRP A 36 7.59 6.51 7.41
N GLY A 37 7.51 7.76 6.94
CA GLY A 37 6.38 8.25 6.16
C GLY A 37 6.21 7.54 4.81
N SER A 38 7.31 7.13 4.17
CA SER A 38 7.26 6.35 2.92
C SER A 38 6.81 4.91 3.18
N TYR A 39 7.33 4.30 4.24
CA TYR A 39 6.99 2.94 4.63
C TYR A 39 5.51 2.78 5.01
N SER A 40 4.95 3.72 5.79
CA SER A 40 3.53 3.69 6.15
C SER A 40 2.63 3.78 4.92
N GLN A 41 2.95 4.65 3.96
CA GLN A 41 2.20 4.78 2.71
C GLN A 41 2.23 3.50 1.87
N LEU A 42 3.40 2.86 1.73
CA LEU A 42 3.51 1.57 1.03
C LEU A 42 2.69 0.47 1.73
N LYS A 43 2.74 0.45 3.06
CA LYS A 43 1.95 -0.50 3.86
C LYS A 43 0.44 -0.28 3.66
N GLN A 44 -0.02 0.98 3.62
CA GLN A 44 -1.41 1.31 3.32
C GLN A 44 -1.80 0.85 1.91
N LYS A 45 -1.04 1.25 0.88
CA LYS A 45 -1.29 0.84 -0.51
C LYS A 45 -1.36 -0.68 -0.67
N LYS A 46 -0.44 -1.41 -0.04
CA LYS A 46 -0.45 -2.88 -0.07
C LYS A 46 -1.73 -3.50 0.52
N LYS A 47 -2.34 -2.88 1.54
CA LYS A 47 -3.63 -3.34 2.08
C LYS A 47 -4.74 -3.15 1.05
N LEU A 48 -4.78 -1.98 0.41
CA LEU A 48 -5.76 -1.68 -0.64
C LEU A 48 -5.59 -2.62 -1.83
N GLU A 49 -4.35 -2.85 -2.28
CA GLU A 49 -4.04 -3.78 -3.38
C GLU A 49 -4.45 -5.22 -3.03
N THR A 50 -4.18 -5.67 -1.80
CA THR A 50 -4.61 -6.99 -1.33
C THR A 50 -6.13 -7.11 -1.40
N PHE A 51 -6.86 -6.17 -0.79
CA PHE A 51 -8.32 -6.16 -0.83
C PHE A 51 -8.85 -6.15 -2.27
N TRP A 52 -8.32 -5.26 -3.11
CA TRP A 52 -8.74 -5.14 -4.49
C TRP A 52 -8.44 -6.39 -5.32
N SER A 53 -7.30 -7.03 -5.08
CA SER A 53 -6.94 -8.30 -5.74
C SER A 53 -7.92 -9.43 -5.40
N GLU A 54 -8.42 -9.45 -4.16
CA GLU A 54 -9.40 -10.43 -3.70
C GLU A 54 -10.77 -10.18 -4.34
N VAL A 55 -11.23 -8.92 -4.38
CA VAL A 55 -12.46 -8.50 -5.07
C VAL A 55 -12.39 -8.87 -6.55
N ARG A 56 -11.29 -8.54 -7.22
CA ARG A 56 -11.08 -8.86 -8.64
C ARG A 56 -11.02 -10.36 -8.88
N ARG A 57 -10.40 -11.13 -7.99
CA ARG A 57 -10.37 -12.59 -8.08
C ARG A 57 -11.77 -13.18 -8.02
N GLU A 58 -12.64 -12.63 -7.18
CA GLU A 58 -14.03 -13.06 -7.13
C GLU A 58 -14.79 -12.68 -8.41
N ALA A 59 -14.61 -11.45 -8.89
CA ALA A 59 -15.18 -11.00 -10.16
C ALA A 59 -14.78 -11.92 -11.35
N TYR A 60 -13.54 -12.38 -11.39
CA TYR A 60 -13.09 -13.32 -12.42
C TYR A 60 -13.86 -14.65 -12.42
N LYS A 61 -14.34 -15.13 -11.26
CA LYS A 61 -15.14 -16.36 -11.20
C LYS A 61 -16.51 -16.18 -11.85
N TYR A 62 -17.16 -15.04 -11.60
CA TYR A 62 -18.44 -14.70 -12.25
C TYR A 62 -18.29 -14.54 -13.75
N ASN A 63 -17.22 -13.86 -14.19
CA ASN A 63 -16.94 -13.69 -15.62
C ASN A 63 -16.66 -15.02 -16.33
N GLN A 64 -15.99 -15.99 -15.67
CA GLN A 64 -15.80 -17.34 -16.22
C GLN A 64 -17.12 -18.11 -16.37
N ALA A 65 -18.12 -17.83 -15.52
CA ALA A 65 -19.47 -18.36 -15.64
C ALA A 65 -20.33 -17.63 -16.68
N GLY A 66 -19.82 -16.57 -17.31
CA GLY A 66 -20.56 -15.72 -18.25
C GLY A 66 -21.50 -14.72 -17.58
N GLU A 67 -21.36 -14.50 -16.27
CA GLU A 67 -22.17 -13.59 -15.47
C GLU A 67 -21.45 -12.27 -15.21
N SER A 68 -22.21 -11.18 -15.11
CA SER A 68 -21.65 -9.88 -14.73
C SER A 68 -21.44 -9.82 -13.22
N PHE A 69 -20.25 -9.38 -12.80
CA PHE A 69 -19.97 -9.13 -11.40
C PHE A 69 -20.43 -7.73 -11.02
N ILE A 70 -21.23 -7.63 -9.95
CA ILE A 70 -21.67 -6.37 -9.37
C ILE A 70 -21.04 -6.26 -7.99
N PHE A 71 -20.25 -5.21 -7.79
CA PHE A 71 -19.78 -4.84 -6.48
C PHE A 71 -20.76 -3.86 -5.84
N ASP A 72 -21.07 -4.10 -4.57
CA ASP A 72 -21.95 -3.26 -3.76
C ASP A 72 -21.29 -3.03 -2.40
N SER A 73 -20.97 -1.79 -2.05
CA SER A 73 -20.34 -1.43 -0.78
C SER A 73 -21.11 -1.90 0.46
N ASP A 74 -22.43 -2.09 0.34
CA ASP A 74 -23.29 -2.51 1.45
C ASP A 74 -23.31 -4.03 1.67
N ASN A 75 -22.71 -4.81 0.76
CA ASN A 75 -22.67 -6.26 0.88
C ASN A 75 -21.73 -6.70 2.02
N GLU A 76 -22.27 -7.50 2.95
CA GLU A 76 -21.55 -8.05 4.11
C GLU A 76 -20.24 -8.77 3.74
N GLN A 77 -20.21 -9.45 2.58
CA GLN A 77 -19.01 -10.15 2.12
C GLN A 77 -17.83 -9.19 1.94
N TRP A 78 -18.06 -8.01 1.36
CA TRP A 78 -17.00 -7.04 1.12
C TRP A 78 -16.59 -6.32 2.40
N GLN A 79 -17.55 -6.08 3.30
CA GLN A 79 -17.27 -5.54 4.63
C GLN A 79 -16.34 -6.47 5.44
N ILE A 80 -16.60 -7.78 5.43
CA ILE A 80 -15.75 -8.77 6.11
C ILE A 80 -14.36 -8.84 5.46
N LEU A 81 -14.28 -8.85 4.13
CA LEU A 81 -13.01 -8.87 3.40
C LEU A 81 -12.18 -7.59 3.63
N ALA A 82 -12.84 -6.43 3.73
CA ALA A 82 -12.22 -5.17 4.09
C ALA A 82 -11.67 -5.25 5.52
N GLN A 83 -12.47 -5.67 6.50
CA GLN A 83 -12.04 -5.79 7.89
C GLN A 83 -10.84 -6.74 8.06
N LYS A 84 -10.84 -7.88 7.36
CA LYS A 84 -9.70 -8.82 7.32
C LYS A 84 -8.42 -8.15 6.83
N SER A 85 -8.55 -7.21 5.89
CA SER A 85 -7.46 -6.42 5.33
C SER A 85 -7.13 -5.16 6.17
N GLN A 86 -7.74 -5.01 7.35
CA GLN A 86 -7.68 -3.80 8.20
C GLN A 86 -8.16 -2.54 7.48
N LEU A 87 -9.20 -2.70 6.68
CA LEU A 87 -9.91 -1.66 5.97
C LEU A 87 -11.36 -1.64 6.45
N GLU A 88 -12.00 -0.49 6.29
CA GLU A 88 -13.43 -0.31 6.52
C GLU A 88 -13.99 0.38 5.28
N ILE A 89 -15.01 -0.21 4.65
CA ILE A 89 -15.67 0.42 3.51
C ILE A 89 -16.59 1.49 4.11
N LEU A 90 -16.50 2.71 3.60
CA LEU A 90 -17.42 3.78 3.97
C LEU A 90 -18.62 3.65 3.04
N PRO A 91 -19.75 3.09 3.49
CA PRO A 91 -20.94 3.03 2.65
C PRO A 91 -21.47 4.46 2.40
N ASN A 92 -22.37 4.59 1.42
CA ASN A 92 -23.29 5.71 1.24
C ASN A 92 -22.89 6.78 0.19
N HIS A 93 -22.24 6.40 -0.91
CA HIS A 93 -22.23 7.17 -2.16
C HIS A 93 -23.02 6.45 -3.28
N PRO A 94 -23.84 7.15 -4.08
CA PRO A 94 -24.61 6.54 -5.19
C PRO A 94 -23.73 5.93 -6.30
N ASP A 95 -22.44 6.25 -6.33
CA ASP A 95 -21.44 5.71 -7.26
C ASP A 95 -20.57 4.59 -6.64
N ASP A 96 -20.92 4.08 -5.44
CA ASP A 96 -20.18 3.02 -4.72
C ASP A 96 -20.38 1.61 -5.32
N GLN A 97 -21.11 1.52 -6.42
CA GLN A 97 -21.32 0.29 -7.16
C GLN A 97 -20.55 0.32 -8.46
N PHE A 98 -19.87 -0.79 -8.77
CA PHE A 98 -19.26 -0.97 -10.07
C PHE A 98 -19.60 -2.34 -10.64
N VAL A 99 -19.71 -2.38 -11.96
CA VAL A 99 -20.03 -3.60 -12.70
C VAL A 99 -18.85 -3.98 -13.57
N ILE A 100 -18.41 -5.22 -13.45
CA ILE A 100 -17.44 -5.84 -14.35
C ILE A 100 -18.22 -6.84 -15.20
N ARG A 101 -18.29 -6.58 -16.50
CA ARG A 101 -19.03 -7.42 -17.43
C ARG A 101 -18.10 -8.50 -18.03
N PRO A 102 -18.62 -9.69 -18.40
CA PRO A 102 -17.83 -10.79 -18.98
C PRO A 102 -17.12 -10.46 -20.31
N ASP A 103 -17.54 -9.40 -21.01
CA ASP A 103 -16.85 -8.89 -22.20
C ASP A 103 -15.59 -8.06 -21.87
N GLY A 104 -15.26 -7.90 -20.60
CA GLY A 104 -14.10 -7.15 -20.12
C GLY A 104 -14.36 -5.65 -19.96
N PHE A 105 -15.55 -5.15 -20.30
CA PHE A 105 -15.92 -3.76 -20.06
C PHE A 105 -16.33 -3.57 -18.60
N THR A 106 -15.77 -2.54 -17.97
CA THR A 106 -16.17 -2.12 -16.62
C THR A 106 -17.02 -0.86 -16.67
N GLN A 107 -17.95 -0.70 -15.73
CA GLN A 107 -18.57 0.58 -15.47
C GLN A 107 -17.67 1.43 -14.55
N GLN A 108 -17.60 2.73 -14.81
CA GLN A 108 -16.94 3.68 -13.91
C GLN A 108 -17.68 3.65 -12.57
N GLY A 109 -16.91 3.60 -11.49
CA GLY A 109 -17.41 3.63 -10.12
C GLY A 109 -16.28 4.01 -9.17
N GLU A 110 -16.63 4.45 -7.97
CA GLU A 110 -15.65 4.79 -6.93
C GLU A 110 -15.95 3.96 -5.68
N VAL A 111 -14.96 3.64 -4.86
CA VAL A 111 -15.18 2.99 -3.57
C VAL A 111 -14.38 3.73 -2.52
N HIS A 112 -15.06 4.18 -1.48
CA HIS A 112 -14.43 4.90 -0.38
C HIS A 112 -14.01 3.93 0.72
N LEU A 113 -12.71 3.90 1.03
CA LEU A 113 -12.11 3.00 2.01
C LEU A 113 -11.41 3.80 3.11
N LEU A 114 -11.53 3.32 4.34
CA LEU A 114 -10.81 3.82 5.51
C LEU A 114 -9.76 2.79 5.93
N VAL A 115 -8.49 3.19 5.98
CA VAL A 115 -7.40 2.32 6.44
C VAL A 115 -7.27 2.39 7.96
N LEU A 116 -7.47 1.25 8.63
CA LEU A 116 -7.33 1.13 10.08
C LEU A 116 -5.91 0.70 10.48
N PRO A 117 -5.39 1.14 11.64
CA PRO A 117 -6.04 2.01 12.65
C PRO A 117 -5.85 3.52 12.40
N GLU A 118 -5.09 3.91 11.37
CA GLU A 118 -4.70 5.31 11.12
C GLU A 118 -5.88 6.21 10.70
N LYS A 119 -7.05 5.62 10.39
CA LYS A 119 -8.28 6.28 9.91
C LYS A 119 -8.03 7.19 8.70
N ILE A 120 -7.14 6.76 7.81
CA ILE A 120 -6.81 7.49 6.59
C ILE A 120 -7.80 7.11 5.51
N ARG A 121 -8.42 8.11 4.88
CA ARG A 121 -9.38 7.92 3.80
C ARG A 121 -8.66 7.75 2.46
N TRP A 122 -9.13 6.77 1.72
CA TRP A 122 -8.68 6.45 0.38
C TRP A 122 -9.89 6.28 -0.53
N LYS A 123 -9.70 6.66 -1.78
CA LYS A 123 -10.64 6.47 -2.86
C LYS A 123 -10.06 5.49 -3.87
N VAL A 124 -10.84 4.47 -4.20
CA VAL A 124 -10.55 3.54 -5.27
C VAL A 124 -11.44 3.90 -6.44
N THR A 125 -10.88 4.44 -7.52
CA THR A 125 -11.66 4.78 -8.73
C THR A 125 -11.42 3.71 -9.79
N LEU A 126 -12.49 3.15 -10.32
CA LEU A 126 -12.47 2.25 -11.47
C LEU A 126 -12.79 3.06 -12.74
N SER A 127 -11.94 2.97 -13.77
CA SER A 127 -12.12 3.71 -15.02
C SER A 127 -12.59 2.80 -16.15
N MET A 128 -13.47 3.33 -17.01
CA MET A 128 -13.83 2.72 -18.28
C MET A 128 -12.74 2.96 -19.34
N PRO A 129 -12.59 2.10 -20.36
CA PRO A 129 -13.29 0.81 -20.56
C PRO A 129 -12.53 -0.39 -19.97
N ASP A 130 -11.29 -0.21 -19.54
CA ASP A 130 -10.33 -1.27 -19.23
C ASP A 130 -10.35 -1.75 -17.76
N GLY A 131 -11.15 -1.10 -16.91
CA GLY A 131 -11.17 -1.40 -15.48
C GLY A 131 -9.88 -1.03 -14.78
N SER A 132 -9.17 -0.02 -15.29
CA SER A 132 -8.00 0.54 -14.62
C SER A 132 -8.39 1.13 -13.27
N VAL A 133 -7.56 0.86 -12.26
CA VAL A 133 -7.85 1.18 -10.86
C VAL A 133 -6.86 2.21 -10.38
N ASN A 134 -7.38 3.30 -9.85
CA ASN A 134 -6.58 4.36 -9.27
C ASN A 134 -6.86 4.47 -7.77
N PHE A 135 -5.78 4.56 -6.99
CA PHE A 135 -5.83 4.74 -5.55
C PHE A 135 -5.43 6.17 -5.20
N ALA A 136 -6.40 6.98 -4.77
CA ALA A 136 -6.18 8.37 -4.37
C ALA A 136 -6.43 8.55 -2.88
N ARG A 137 -5.49 9.19 -2.18
CA ARG A 137 -5.67 9.61 -0.78
C ARG A 137 -6.28 11.01 -0.75
N TYR A 138 -7.23 11.27 0.15
CA TYR A 138 -7.86 12.58 0.35
C TYR A 138 -8.08 12.90 1.83
#